data_AF-A0A352GHL0-F1
#
_entry.id   AF-A0A352GHL0-F1
#
_cell.length_a   1.000
_cell.length_b   1.000
_cell.length_c   1.000
_cell.angle_alpha   90.00
_cell.angle_beta   90.00
_cell.angle_gamma   90.00
#
_symmetry.space_group_name_H-M   'P 1'
#
loop_
_entity.id
_entity.type
_entity.pdbx_description
1 polymer ?
#
loop_
_entity_poly.entity_id
_entity_poly.type
_entity_poly.pdbx_seq_one_letter_code
_entity_poly.pdbx_strand_id
1 'polypeptide(L)'
;MTTTSRSSGLLMAGFLATGIVIHVGGPAAAETPDRLGAAEFAQAPADATRRFDITAQPLAEALKAFGRQSGWQFSYPAGLTKGLRSQPVSGDLPPAAALRILLGGTGVSWQSTGPGTVA
;
A
#
# COMPACT_ATOMS: atom_id res chain seq x y z
N MET A 1 -28.57 -18.27 -6.79
CA MET A 1 -28.32 -17.24 -5.77
C MET A 1 -27.65 -17.92 -4.57
N THR A 2 -26.39 -17.54 -4.30
CA THR A 2 -25.70 -17.44 -2.99
C THR A 2 -25.91 -18.53 -1.93
N THR A 3 -24.94 -19.02 -1.16
CA THR A 3 -23.48 -18.99 -1.04
C THR A 3 -23.22 -19.80 0.23
N THR A 4 -22.29 -20.76 0.24
CA THR A 4 -21.60 -21.21 1.46
C THR A 4 -20.59 -22.26 1.06
N SER A 5 -19.35 -21.84 0.89
CA SER A 5 -18.20 -22.72 0.92
C SER A 5 -17.16 -22.05 1.80
N ARG A 6 -17.12 -22.48 3.05
CA ARG A 6 -15.96 -22.30 3.93
C ARG A 6 -15.78 -23.62 4.68
N SER A 7 -14.90 -24.42 4.11
CA SER A 7 -14.33 -25.65 4.62
C SER A 7 -13.95 -25.45 6.09
N SER A 8 -14.78 -26.00 6.98
CA SER A 8 -14.56 -26.02 8.42
C SER A 8 -13.73 -27.25 8.75
N GLY A 9 -12.41 -27.11 8.68
CA GLY A 9 -11.46 -28.09 9.20
C GLY A 9 -11.39 -27.94 10.72
N LEU A 10 -12.19 -28.73 11.41
CA LEU A 10 -12.15 -28.88 12.86
C LEU A 10 -10.96 -29.77 13.23
N LEU A 11 -10.34 -29.44 14.38
CA LEU A 11 -9.67 -30.34 15.36
C LEU A 11 -8.14 -30.14 15.56
N MET A 12 -7.85 -29.53 16.72
CA MET A 12 -6.91 -29.98 17.76
C MET A 12 -5.41 -29.67 17.62
N ALA A 13 -4.91 -28.73 18.44
CA ALA A 13 -4.06 -29.03 19.61
C ALA A 13 -3.13 -27.84 20.00
N GLY A 14 -3.05 -27.53 21.30
CA GLY A 14 -1.82 -26.99 21.91
C GLY A 14 -1.87 -25.54 22.40
N PHE A 15 -2.12 -25.38 23.70
CA PHE A 15 -2.03 -24.15 24.48
C PHE A 15 -0.76 -24.21 25.35
N LEU A 16 -0.19 -23.04 25.72
CA LEU A 16 0.90 -22.77 26.68
C LEU A 16 2.36 -23.12 26.32
N ALA A 17 3.22 -22.09 26.29
CA ALA A 17 4.46 -22.08 27.11
C ALA A 17 5.11 -20.68 27.12
N THR A 18 5.14 -20.07 28.30
CA THR A 18 6.02 -18.95 28.65
C THR A 18 7.47 -19.41 28.57
N GLY A 19 8.32 -18.72 27.81
CA GLY A 19 9.75 -19.02 27.73
C GLY A 19 10.57 -17.74 27.70
N ILE A 20 11.00 -17.28 28.87
CA ILE A 20 12.06 -16.29 29.04
C ILE A 20 13.36 -16.91 28.52
N VAL A 21 13.94 -16.36 27.46
CA VAL A 21 15.32 -16.67 27.06
C VAL A 21 16.24 -15.74 27.83
N ILE A 22 16.95 -16.33 28.79
CA ILE A 22 18.01 -15.73 29.58
C ILE A 22 19.20 -15.44 28.65
N HIS A 23 19.62 -14.18 28.61
CA HIS A 23 20.83 -13.73 27.95
C HIS A 23 22.04 -13.99 28.87
N VAL A 24 22.95 -14.90 28.48
CA VAL A 24 24.28 -14.98 29.10
C VAL A 24 25.32 -15.55 28.12
N GLY A 25 26.39 -14.78 27.88
CA GLY A 25 27.64 -15.25 27.28
C GLY A 25 28.18 -14.42 26.12
N GLY A 26 29.00 -13.40 26.41
CA GLY A 26 30.05 -12.95 25.48
C GLY A 26 31.22 -13.95 25.41
N PRO A 27 32.32 -13.73 24.66
CA PRO A 27 32.90 -12.41 24.38
C PRO A 27 33.39 -12.16 22.94
N ALA A 28 33.46 -10.87 22.62
CA ALA A 28 34.46 -10.18 21.81
C ALA A 28 35.37 -11.05 20.88
N ALA A 29 35.07 -11.04 19.59
CA ALA A 29 36.07 -10.95 18.53
C ALA A 29 35.39 -10.37 17.28
N ALA A 30 35.77 -9.13 16.97
CA ALA A 30 35.68 -8.46 15.68
C ALA A 30 34.71 -9.02 14.62
N GLU A 31 33.58 -8.34 14.45
CA GLU A 31 33.07 -8.03 13.12
C GLU A 31 32.14 -6.82 13.20
N THR A 32 32.70 -5.64 12.94
CA THR A 32 31.94 -4.56 12.31
C THR A 32 31.68 -4.97 10.86
N PRO A 33 30.42 -5.29 10.52
CA PRO A 33 29.83 -4.71 9.34
C PRO A 33 28.62 -3.93 9.80
N ASP A 34 28.77 -2.62 9.82
CA ASP A 34 27.92 -1.69 9.08
C ASP A 34 26.66 -2.34 8.46
N ARG A 35 25.70 -2.74 9.30
CA ARG A 35 24.33 -2.93 8.85
C ARG A 35 23.65 -1.59 9.05
N LEU A 36 24.01 -0.70 8.13
CA LEU A 36 23.22 0.44 7.71
C LEU A 36 21.75 0.09 7.92
N GLY A 37 21.04 0.95 8.63
CA GLY A 37 19.60 1.01 8.62
C GLY A 37 19.10 1.30 7.20
N ALA A 38 19.24 0.34 6.30
CA ALA A 38 18.25 0.12 5.28
C ALA A 38 17.01 -0.26 6.06
N ALA A 39 16.24 0.77 6.42
CA ALA A 39 14.81 0.62 6.59
C ALA A 39 14.39 -0.28 5.43
N GLU A 40 14.06 -1.52 5.78
CA GLU A 40 13.36 -2.43 4.92
C GLU A 40 12.19 -1.61 4.41
N PHE A 41 12.32 -1.06 3.19
CA PHE A 41 11.23 -0.40 2.50
C PHE A 41 10.26 -1.55 2.30
N ALA A 42 9.42 -1.78 3.31
CA ALA A 42 8.40 -2.80 3.29
C ALA A 42 7.61 -2.53 2.02
N GLN A 43 7.85 -3.36 1.01
CA GLN A 43 7.26 -3.26 -0.30
C GLN A 43 5.78 -3.54 -0.09
N ALA A 44 5.02 -2.50 0.23
CA ALA A 44 3.59 -2.61 0.44
C ALA A 44 3.00 -3.17 -0.87
N PRO A 45 2.20 -4.24 -0.81
CA PRO A 45 1.60 -4.80 -2.02
C PRO A 45 0.82 -3.69 -2.72
N ALA A 46 1.16 -3.42 -3.98
CA ALA A 46 0.48 -2.40 -4.80
C ALA A 46 -1.03 -2.72 -4.99
N ASP A 47 -1.40 -3.95 -4.69
CA ASP A 47 -2.72 -4.56 -4.76
C ASP A 47 -3.44 -4.68 -3.40
N ALA A 48 -2.81 -4.29 -2.29
CA ALA A 48 -3.46 -4.36 -0.98
C ALA A 48 -4.68 -3.43 -0.91
N THR A 49 -5.83 -3.99 -0.60
CA THR A 49 -7.08 -3.22 -0.44
C THR A 49 -6.90 -2.22 0.70
N ARG A 50 -7.18 -0.94 0.42
CA ARG A 50 -7.08 0.14 1.40
C ARG A 50 -8.33 1.00 1.33
N ARG A 51 -8.71 1.58 2.47
CA ARG A 51 -9.81 2.53 2.54
C ARG A 51 -9.36 3.85 1.94
N PHE A 52 -10.02 4.24 0.85
CA PHE A 52 -9.88 5.54 0.24
C PHE A 52 -11.08 6.39 0.59
N ASP A 53 -10.83 7.68 0.83
CA ASP A 53 -11.85 8.71 0.89
C ASP A 53 -11.27 9.98 0.24
N ILE A 54 -11.68 10.22 -1.00
CA ILE A 54 -11.22 11.33 -1.82
C ILE A 54 -12.44 11.94 -2.50
N THR A 55 -12.73 13.20 -2.17
CA THR A 55 -13.83 13.95 -2.76
C THR A 55 -13.50 14.42 -4.18
N ALA A 56 -14.53 14.72 -4.97
CA ALA A 56 -14.36 15.25 -6.32
C ALA A 56 -13.68 16.63 -6.31
N GLN A 57 -12.39 16.67 -6.63
CA GLN A 57 -11.55 17.85 -6.50
C GLN A 57 -10.60 18.00 -7.71
N PRO A 58 -9.86 19.12 -7.84
CA PRO A 58 -8.88 19.29 -8.90
C PRO A 58 -7.92 18.10 -8.93
N LEU A 59 -7.65 17.56 -10.13
CA LEU A 59 -6.95 16.28 -10.27
C LEU A 59 -5.58 16.29 -9.56
N ALA A 60 -4.86 17.41 -9.60
CA ALA A 60 -3.60 17.58 -8.88
C ALA A 60 -3.74 17.39 -7.35
N GLU A 61 -4.78 17.95 -6.74
CA GLU A 61 -5.04 17.77 -5.30
C GLU A 61 -5.44 16.34 -4.98
N ALA A 62 -6.24 15.72 -5.87
CA ALA A 62 -6.71 14.36 -5.70
C ALA A 62 -5.56 13.34 -5.73
N LEU A 63 -4.62 13.49 -6.68
CA LEU A 63 -3.43 12.63 -6.77
C LEU A 63 -2.52 12.79 -5.55
N LYS A 64 -2.35 14.02 -5.04
CA LYS A 64 -1.63 14.26 -3.78
C LYS A 64 -2.31 13.60 -2.58
N ALA A 65 -3.63 13.68 -2.47
CA ALA A 65 -4.38 13.02 -1.40
C ALA A 65 -4.28 11.49 -1.53
N PHE A 66 -4.41 10.98 -2.75
CA PHE A 66 -4.29 9.56 -3.06
C PHE A 66 -2.90 9.01 -2.71
N GLY A 67 -1.82 9.70 -3.08
CA GLY A 67 -0.45 9.27 -2.77
C GLY A 67 -0.18 9.22 -1.27
N ARG A 68 -0.76 10.13 -0.49
CA ARG A 68 -0.69 10.09 0.98
C ARG A 68 -1.42 8.89 1.60
N GLN A 69 -2.54 8.46 1.01
CA GLN A 69 -3.32 7.31 1.52
C GLN A 69 -2.73 5.96 1.04
N SER A 70 -2.35 5.87 -0.23
CA SER A 70 -1.80 4.65 -0.84
C SER A 70 -0.32 4.42 -0.55
N GLY A 71 0.44 5.49 -0.25
CA GLY A 71 1.90 5.47 -0.20
C GLY A 71 2.55 5.50 -1.59
N TRP A 72 1.78 5.79 -2.65
CA TRP A 72 2.30 5.81 -4.02
C TRP A 72 2.94 7.15 -4.37
N GLN A 73 4.04 7.07 -5.11
CA GLN A 73 4.69 8.20 -5.75
C GLN A 73 4.17 8.39 -7.17
N PHE A 74 3.81 9.63 -7.49
CA PHE A 74 3.30 10.02 -8.80
C PHE A 74 4.30 10.95 -9.48
N SER A 75 4.71 10.61 -10.70
CA SER A 75 5.59 11.45 -11.52
C SER A 75 4.86 11.86 -12.79
N TYR A 76 4.31 13.08 -12.80
CA TYR A 76 3.61 13.62 -13.97
C TYR A 76 3.98 15.08 -14.23
N PRO A 77 3.91 15.55 -15.49
CA PRO A 77 4.06 16.97 -15.78
C PRO A 77 2.89 17.75 -15.19
N ALA A 78 3.18 18.83 -14.43
CA ALA A 78 2.18 19.62 -13.70
C ALA A 78 1.04 20.18 -14.58
N GLY A 79 1.28 20.32 -15.89
CA GLY A 79 0.27 20.76 -16.85
C GLY A 79 -0.79 19.71 -17.20
N LEU A 80 -0.50 18.41 -17.01
CA LEU A 80 -1.38 17.32 -17.43
C LEU A 80 -2.67 17.26 -16.61
N THR A 81 -2.65 17.81 -15.39
CA THR A 81 -3.79 17.83 -14.47
C THR A 81 -4.50 19.19 -14.40
N LYS A 82 -4.02 20.18 -15.16
CA LYS A 82 -4.50 21.57 -15.08
C LYS A 82 -5.89 21.69 -15.71
N GLY A 83 -6.87 22.12 -14.93
CA GLY A 83 -8.27 22.23 -15.38
C GLY A 83 -9.04 20.90 -15.40
N LEU A 84 -8.39 19.77 -15.07
CA LEU A 84 -9.05 18.48 -14.94
C LEU A 84 -9.59 18.29 -13.52
N ARG A 85 -10.74 17.64 -13.44
CA ARG A 85 -11.40 17.32 -12.18
C ARG A 85 -11.49 15.81 -12.01
N SER A 86 -11.07 15.33 -10.86
CA SER A 86 -11.19 13.91 -10.49
C SER A 86 -12.61 13.55 -10.09
N GLN A 87 -12.95 12.27 -10.24
CA GLN A 87 -14.16 11.71 -9.65
C GLN A 87 -13.96 11.42 -8.17
N PRO A 88 -15.03 11.44 -7.36
CA PRO A 88 -14.93 11.01 -5.97
C PRO A 88 -14.68 9.50 -5.91
N VAL A 89 -13.81 9.07 -5.00
CA VAL A 89 -13.61 7.65 -4.70
C VAL A 89 -13.69 7.46 -3.19
N SER A 90 -14.59 6.57 -2.77
CA SER A 90 -14.74 6.23 -1.36
C SER A 90 -15.02 4.73 -1.23
N GLY A 91 -14.35 4.08 -0.27
CA GLY A 91 -14.48 2.65 -0.01
C GLY A 91 -13.14 1.93 0.10
N ASP A 92 -13.22 0.66 0.48
CA ASP A 92 -12.10 -0.29 0.47
C ASP A 92 -11.85 -0.80 -0.95
N LEU A 93 -10.77 -0.32 -1.56
CA LEU A 93 -10.42 -0.62 -2.94
C LEU A 93 -8.92 -0.88 -3.05
N PRO A 94 -8.45 -1.69 -4.01
CA PRO A 94 -7.03 -1.70 -4.33
C PRO A 94 -6.63 -0.36 -4.98
N PRO A 95 -5.43 0.16 -4.70
CA PRO A 95 -4.96 1.46 -5.20
C PRO A 95 -5.13 1.61 -6.73
N ALA A 96 -4.79 0.57 -7.50
CA ALA A 96 -4.94 0.57 -8.94
C ALA A 96 -6.40 0.78 -9.40
N ALA A 97 -7.37 0.17 -8.73
CA ALA A 97 -8.79 0.35 -9.05
C ALA A 97 -9.29 1.74 -8.64
N ALA A 98 -8.92 2.19 -7.45
CA ALA A 98 -9.27 3.52 -6.96
C ALA A 98 -8.69 4.62 -7.87
N LEU A 99 -7.45 4.48 -8.33
CA LEU A 99 -6.82 5.41 -9.28
C LEU A 99 -7.57 5.43 -10.63
N ARG A 100 -8.00 4.28 -11.11
CA ARG A 100 -8.76 4.17 -12.37
C ARG A 100 -10.13 4.86 -12.28
N ILE A 101 -10.79 4.78 -11.11
CA ILE A 101 -12.04 5.52 -10.84
C ILE A 101 -11.76 7.02 -10.75
N LEU A 102 -10.72 7.41 -10.00
CA LEU A 102 -10.32 8.81 -9.79
C LEU A 102 -10.02 9.54 -11.11
N LEU A 103 -9.34 8.84 -12.04
CA LEU A 103 -9.00 9.33 -13.38
C LEU A 103 -10.14 9.12 -14.39
N GLY A 104 -11.21 8.42 -14.02
CA GLY A 104 -12.37 8.20 -14.87
C GLY A 104 -12.95 9.52 -15.38
N GLY A 105 -13.08 9.66 -16.70
CA GLY A 105 -13.62 10.87 -17.33
C GLY A 105 -12.61 12.02 -17.49
N THR A 106 -11.36 11.87 -17.03
CA THR A 106 -10.29 12.87 -17.26
C THR A 106 -9.52 12.66 -18.56
N GLY A 107 -9.64 11.47 -19.17
CA GLY A 107 -8.87 11.09 -20.36
C GLY A 107 -7.39 10.82 -20.09
N VAL A 108 -6.96 10.83 -18.83
CA VAL A 108 -5.58 10.57 -18.43
C VAL A 108 -5.34 9.06 -18.33
N SER A 109 -4.32 8.58 -19.04
CA SER A 109 -3.80 7.22 -18.88
C SER A 109 -2.65 7.20 -17.88
N TRP A 110 -2.47 6.09 -17.18
CA TRP A 110 -1.40 5.89 -16.20
C TRP A 110 -0.66 4.59 -16.48
N GLN A 111 0.61 4.55 -16.11
CA GLN A 111 1.46 3.35 -16.20
C GLN A 111 2.12 3.12 -14.83
N SER A 112 2.06 1.90 -14.30
CA SER A 112 2.90 1.52 -13.16
C SER A 112 4.34 1.35 -13.62
N THR A 113 5.25 2.19 -13.12
CA THR A 113 6.69 2.10 -13.40
C THR A 113 7.43 1.25 -12.37
N GLY A 114 6.78 0.92 -11.24
CA GLY A 114 7.34 0.08 -10.19
C GLY A 114 6.37 -0.16 -9.04
N PRO A 115 6.79 -0.89 -7.99
CA PRO A 115 5.96 -1.12 -6.81
C PRO A 115 5.68 0.21 -6.09
N GLY A 116 4.45 0.71 -6.22
CA GLY A 116 4.04 1.99 -5.63
C GLY A 116 4.50 3.24 -6.41
N THR A 117 4.94 3.09 -7.67
CA THR A 117 5.35 4.22 -8.51
C THR A 117 4.55 4.24 -9.81
N VAL A 118 3.98 5.39 -10.16
CA VAL A 118 3.21 5.59 -11.40
C VAL A 118 3.63 6.85 -12.17
N ALA A 119 3.55 6.77 -13.50
CA ALA A 119 3.87 7.84 -14.46
C ALA A 119 2.79 7.98 -15.56
#